data_AF-A0A964U8I6-F1
#
_entry.id   AF-A0A964U8I6-F1
#
_cell.length_a   1.000
_cell.length_b   1.000
_cell.length_c   1.000
_cell.angle_alpha   90.00
_cell.angle_beta   90.00
_cell.angle_gamma   90.00
#
_symmetry.space_group_name_H-M   'P 1'
#
loop_
_entity.id
_entity.type
_entity.pdbx_description
1 polymer ?
#
loop_
_entity_poly.entity_id
_entity_poly.type
_entity_poly.pdbx_seq_one_letter_code
_entity_poly.pdbx_strand_id
1 'polypeptide(L)'
;MAFIHKPGQGYWTRMMSAIGFGTIVLAGVAWLWGRFTVWFPDDTIYWQSGMAVVIILGFGSVLWYLLNKPNIVEFMIATEAEMKKVNWPSKREIYGSTVVVIGGTLFIAAILTVIDIVFGYGFTQIGILAPTNPAG
;
A
#
# COMPACT_ATOMS: atom_id res chain seq x y z
N MET A 1 37.22 -6.18 6.48
CA MET A 1 37.27 -5.62 7.86
C MET A 1 35.91 -5.88 8.48
N ALA A 2 35.83 -6.69 9.53
CA ALA A 2 34.56 -6.91 10.23
C ALA A 2 34.26 -5.67 11.09
N PHE A 3 33.33 -4.83 10.63
CA PHE A 3 32.84 -3.72 11.43
C PHE A 3 32.00 -4.31 12.58
N ILE A 4 32.49 -4.16 13.80
CA ILE A 4 31.74 -4.53 15.00
C ILE A 4 30.57 -3.54 15.13
N HIS A 5 29.37 -3.99 14.74
CA HIS A 5 28.16 -3.19 14.88
C HIS A 5 27.78 -3.06 16.35
N LYS A 6 27.38 -1.86 16.77
CA LYS A 6 26.83 -1.68 18.11
C LYS A 6 25.50 -2.44 18.20
N PRO A 7 25.24 -3.16 19.32
CA PRO A 7 23.97 -3.85 19.50
C PRO A 7 22.81 -2.84 19.35
N GLY A 8 21.87 -3.13 18.46
CA GLY A 8 20.68 -2.30 18.19
C GLY A 8 20.71 -1.42 16.93
N GLN A 9 21.81 -1.35 16.17
CA GLN A 9 21.84 -0.59 14.91
C GLN A 9 20.96 -1.24 13.82
N GLY A 10 20.16 -0.43 13.11
CA GLY A 10 19.27 -0.93 12.06
C GLY A 10 18.01 -1.61 12.59
N TYR A 11 17.79 -1.62 13.91
CA TYR A 11 16.68 -2.34 14.55
C TYR A 11 15.32 -1.85 14.02
N TRP A 12 15.08 -0.54 14.03
CA TRP A 12 13.81 0.04 13.60
C TRP A 12 13.54 -0.19 12.12
N THR A 13 14.53 0.03 11.26
CA THR A 13 14.39 -0.21 9.82
C THR A 13 14.06 -1.67 9.54
N ARG A 14 14.75 -2.62 10.20
CA ARG A 14 14.51 -4.06 10.03
C ARG A 14 13.14 -4.49 10.52
N MET A 15 12.72 -3.98 11.68
CA MET A 15 11.40 -4.28 12.24
C MET A 15 10.27 -3.71 11.36
N MET A 16 10.40 -2.46 10.89
CA MET A 16 9.41 -1.83 10.03
C MET A 16 9.31 -2.53 8.67
N SER A 17 10.45 -2.96 8.09
CA SER A 17 10.43 -3.79 6.87
C SER A 17 9.76 -5.14 7.13
N ALA A 18 10.09 -5.83 8.23
CA ALA A 18 9.47 -7.12 8.58
C ALA A 18 7.96 -6.99 8.77
N ILE A 19 7.50 -5.95 9.48
CA ILE A 19 6.08 -5.67 9.69
C ILE A 19 5.42 -5.36 8.35
N GLY A 20 5.97 -4.45 7.54
CA GLY A 20 5.38 -4.05 6.26
C GLY A 20 5.22 -5.24 5.30
N PHE A 21 6.29 -6.01 5.09
CA PHE A 21 6.22 -7.21 4.25
C PHE A 21 5.32 -8.29 4.87
N GLY A 22 5.37 -8.47 6.19
CA GLY A 22 4.53 -9.42 6.92
C GLY A 22 3.04 -9.10 6.74
N THR A 23 2.65 -7.84 6.87
CA THR A 23 1.26 -7.39 6.65
C THR A 23 0.81 -7.65 5.21
N ILE A 24 1.66 -7.40 4.21
CA ILE A 24 1.35 -7.69 2.80
C ILE A 24 1.14 -9.20 2.58
N VAL A 25 2.02 -10.04 3.14
CA VAL A 25 1.90 -11.50 3.04
C VAL A 25 0.61 -11.98 3.68
N LEU A 26 0.28 -11.50 4.89
CA LEU A 26 -0.96 -11.87 5.58
C LEU A 26 -2.20 -11.40 4.83
N ALA A 27 -2.20 -10.18 4.29
CA ALA A 27 -3.29 -9.67 3.46
C ALA A 27 -3.46 -10.51 2.18
N GLY A 28 -2.35 -10.90 1.55
CA GLY A 28 -2.35 -11.80 0.39
C GLY A 28 -2.92 -13.17 0.70
N VAL A 29 -2.55 -13.76 1.84
CA VAL A 29 -3.10 -15.03 2.31
C VAL A 29 -4.59 -14.93 2.61
N ALA A 30 -5.03 -13.86 3.28
CA ALA A 30 -6.45 -13.62 3.56
C ALA A 30 -7.27 -13.46 2.27
N TRP A 31 -6.72 -12.76 1.27
CA TRP A 31 -7.35 -12.61 -0.04
C TRP A 31 -7.42 -13.95 -0.80
N LEU A 32 -6.34 -14.73 -0.79
CA LEU A 32 -6.27 -16.05 -1.44
C LEU A 32 -7.23 -17.05 -0.79
N TRP A 33 -7.39 -17.01 0.53
CA TRP A 33 -8.31 -17.87 1.26
C TRP A 33 -9.73 -17.82 0.67
N GLY A 34 -10.24 -16.61 0.38
CA GLY A 34 -11.56 -16.43 -0.21
C GLY A 34 -11.69 -16.84 -1.69
N ARG A 35 -10.57 -17.05 -2.40
CA ARG A 35 -10.56 -17.43 -3.83
C ARG A 35 -10.39 -18.93 -4.06
N PHE A 36 -10.01 -19.66 -3.02
CA PHE A 36 -9.59 -21.05 -3.15
C PHE A 36 -10.77 -22.03 -3.41
N THR A 37 -11.99 -21.67 -2.99
CA THR A 37 -13.22 -22.46 -3.20
C THR A 37 -13.59 -22.66 -4.67
N VAL A 38 -13.07 -21.82 -5.57
CA VAL A 38 -13.33 -21.92 -7.02
C VAL A 38 -12.64 -23.15 -7.63
N TRP A 39 -11.49 -23.55 -7.08
CA TRP A 39 -10.64 -24.59 -7.65
C TRP A 39 -10.83 -25.95 -6.95
N PHE A 40 -11.18 -25.95 -5.66
CA PHE A 40 -11.35 -27.16 -4.85
C PHE A 40 -12.61 -27.06 -3.98
N PRO A 41 -13.76 -27.57 -4.45
CA PRO A 41 -15.04 -27.45 -3.73
C PRO A 41 -15.16 -28.37 -2.51
N ASP A 42 -14.72 -29.62 -2.60
CA ASP A 42 -15.11 -30.68 -1.65
C ASP A 42 -14.23 -30.75 -0.39
N ASP A 43 -12.92 -30.51 -0.51
CA ASP A 43 -11.95 -30.55 0.62
C ASP A 43 -11.30 -29.20 0.88
N THR A 44 -12.13 -28.16 0.79
CA THR A 44 -11.77 -26.75 0.83
C THR A 44 -10.84 -26.40 2.03
N ILE A 45 -11.17 -26.83 3.24
CA ILE A 45 -10.52 -26.34 4.48
C ILE A 45 -9.09 -26.89 4.69
N TYR A 46 -8.83 -28.15 4.33
CA TYR A 46 -7.52 -28.77 4.51
C TYR A 46 -6.48 -28.18 3.56
N TRP A 47 -6.87 -28.00 2.29
CA TRP A 47 -5.99 -27.42 1.29
C TRP A 47 -5.77 -25.91 1.48
N GLN A 48 -6.81 -25.17 1.87
CA GLN A 48 -6.68 -23.74 2.21
C GLN A 48 -5.71 -23.50 3.37
N SER A 49 -5.85 -24.26 4.46
CA SER A 49 -5.00 -24.14 5.63
C SER A 49 -3.56 -24.57 5.35
N GLY A 50 -3.36 -25.68 4.64
CA GLY A 50 -2.04 -26.13 4.22
C GLY A 50 -1.31 -25.08 3.38
N MET A 51 -1.99 -24.52 2.36
CA MET A 51 -1.42 -23.47 1.50
C MET A 51 -1.07 -22.20 2.30
N ALA A 52 -1.97 -21.74 3.16
CA ALA A 52 -1.74 -20.55 3.98
C ALA A 52 -0.49 -20.69 4.86
N VAL A 53 -0.32 -21.85 5.52
CA VAL A 53 0.85 -22.14 6.35
C VAL A 53 2.13 -22.17 5.53
N VAL A 54 2.11 -22.83 4.37
CA VAL A 54 3.28 -22.90 3.47
C VAL A 54 3.70 -21.51 3.00
N ILE A 55 2.76 -20.66 2.62
CA ILE A 55 3.04 -19.28 2.19
C ILE A 55 3.64 -18.48 3.34
N ILE A 56 3.01 -18.49 4.53
CA ILE A 56 3.49 -17.72 5.69
C ILE A 56 4.89 -18.17 6.10
N LEU A 57 5.13 -19.48 6.21
CA LEU A 57 6.44 -20.00 6.59
C LEU A 57 7.50 -19.76 5.50
N GLY A 58 7.14 -19.94 4.23
CA GLY A 58 8.03 -19.71 3.10
C GLY A 58 8.48 -18.26 3.02
N PHE A 59 7.52 -17.32 2.95
CA PHE A 59 7.84 -15.89 2.92
C PHE A 59 8.47 -15.40 4.23
N GLY A 60 8.02 -15.89 5.38
CA GLY A 60 8.60 -15.54 6.68
C GLY A 60 10.07 -15.94 6.80
N SER A 61 10.42 -17.15 6.33
CA SER A 61 11.81 -17.63 6.33
C SER A 61 12.69 -16.84 5.36
N VAL A 62 12.17 -16.53 4.17
CA VAL A 62 12.88 -15.69 3.19
C VAL A 62 13.11 -14.28 3.72
N LEU A 63 12.10 -13.65 4.32
CA LEU A 63 12.21 -12.33 4.93
C LEU A 63 13.24 -12.32 6.06
N TRP A 64 13.21 -13.31 6.94
CA TRP A 64 14.19 -13.44 8.00
C TRP A 64 15.61 -13.55 7.45
N TYR A 65 15.82 -14.41 6.43
CA TYR A 65 17.12 -14.57 5.78
C TYR A 65 17.61 -13.26 5.14
N LEU A 66 16.75 -12.55 4.41
CA LEU A 66 17.11 -11.30 3.75
C LEU A 66 17.43 -10.20 4.77
N LEU A 67 16.60 -10.03 5.80
CA LEU A 67 16.78 -9.00 6.83
C LEU A 67 17.94 -9.26 7.80
N ASN A 68 18.54 -10.45 7.74
CA ASN A 68 19.73 -10.81 8.53
C ASN A 68 20.99 -11.02 7.68
N LYS A 69 20.91 -10.79 6.36
CA LYS A 69 22.06 -10.86 5.46
C LYS A 69 22.97 -9.63 5.67
N PRO A 70 24.31 -9.79 5.81
CA PRO A 70 25.21 -8.71 6.21
C PRO A 70 25.13 -7.47 5.31
N ASN A 71 25.15 -7.66 3.98
CA ASN A 71 25.07 -6.54 3.03
C ASN A 71 23.76 -5.74 3.15
N ILE A 72 22.65 -6.42 3.45
CA ILE A 72 21.34 -5.77 3.61
C ILE A 72 21.32 -5.03 4.95
N VAL A 73 21.84 -5.63 6.01
CA VAL A 73 21.93 -5.00 7.33
C VAL A 73 22.77 -3.72 7.26
N GLU A 74 23.93 -3.75 6.60
CA GLU A 74 24.77 -2.57 6.39
C GLU A 74 24.02 -1.45 5.64
N PHE A 75 23.32 -1.81 4.56
CA PHE A 75 22.48 -0.86 3.82
C PHE A 75 21.36 -0.26 4.69
N MET A 76 20.68 -1.07 5.48
CA MET A 76 19.59 -0.62 6.35
C MET A 76 20.09 0.30 7.47
N ILE A 77 21.27 0.02 8.04
CA ILE A 77 21.93 0.88 9.03
C ILE A 77 22.32 2.21 8.39
N ALA A 78 22.92 2.19 7.20
CA ALA A 78 23.29 3.39 6.46
C ALA A 78 22.06 4.25 6.12
N THR A 79 20.98 3.62 5.67
CA THR A 79 19.70 4.28 5.39
C THR A 79 19.12 4.91 6.65
N GLU A 80 19.10 4.20 7.79
CA GLU A 80 18.63 4.75 9.07
C GLU A 80 19.46 5.98 9.49
N ALA A 81 20.78 5.92 9.32
CA ALA A 81 21.68 7.02 9.64
C ALA A 81 21.44 8.25 8.74
N GLU A 82 21.13 8.02 7.46
CA GLU A 82 20.82 9.11 6.52
C GLU A 82 19.46 9.73 6.82
N MET A 83 18.44 8.90 7.11
CA MET A 83 17.09 9.37 7.46
C MET A 83 17.08 10.20 8.75
N LYS A 84 18.02 9.99 9.68
CA LYS A 84 18.17 10.82 10.89
C LYS A 84 18.70 12.22 10.61
N LYS A 85 19.33 12.45 9.45
CA LYS A 85 19.80 13.78 9.03
C LYS A 85 18.71 14.59 8.32
N VAL A 86 17.63 13.93 7.89
CA VAL A 86 16.53 14.57 7.18
C VAL A 86 15.74 15.46 8.14
N ASN A 87 15.62 16.73 7.79
CA ASN A 87 14.75 17.66 8.49
C ASN A 87 13.30 17.39 8.07
N TRP A 88 12.49 16.88 9.00
CA TRP A 88 11.05 16.68 8.77
C TRP A 88 10.30 18.00 8.88
N PRO A 89 9.30 18.25 8.01
CA PRO A 89 8.53 19.48 8.04
C PRO A 89 7.78 19.63 9.37
N SER A 90 7.68 20.87 9.82
CA SER A 90 6.90 21.22 11.01
C SER A 90 5.41 20.95 10.80
N LYS A 91 4.66 20.75 11.90
CA LYS A 91 3.20 20.54 11.84
C LYS A 91 2.47 21.64 11.08
N ARG A 92 2.96 22.88 11.14
CA ARG A 92 2.39 24.03 10.44
C ARG A 92 2.57 23.93 8.93
N GLU A 93 3.74 23.50 8.46
CA GLU A 93 4.03 23.30 7.03
C GLU A 93 3.23 22.12 6.46
N ILE A 94 3.06 21.04 7.24
CA ILE A 94 2.22 19.90 6.86
C ILE A 94 0.76 20.34 6.69
N TYR A 95 0.22 21.11 7.64
CA TYR A 95 -1.14 21.60 7.53
C TYR A 95 -1.33 22.55 6.34
N GLY A 96 -0.39 23.49 6.17
CA GLY A 96 -0.41 24.44 5.05
C GLY A 96 -0.41 23.74 3.69
N SER A 97 0.50 22.76 3.49
CA SER A 97 0.56 22.00 2.24
C SER A 97 -0.68 21.13 2.02
N THR A 98 -1.19 20.49 3.05
CA THR A 98 -2.40 19.64 2.95
C THR A 98 -3.64 20.46 2.58
N VAL A 99 -3.84 21.63 3.19
CA VAL A 99 -5.00 22.50 2.87
C VAL A 99 -4.95 22.99 1.43
N VAL A 100 -3.76 23.36 0.93
CA VAL A 100 -3.60 23.78 -0.48
C VAL A 100 -3.95 22.65 -1.42
N VAL A 101 -3.47 21.42 -1.15
CA VAL A 101 -3.79 20.26 -1.98
C VAL A 101 -5.29 19.96 -1.97
N ILE A 102 -5.93 19.94 -0.79
CA ILE A 102 -7.38 19.73 -0.68
C ILE A 102 -8.17 20.81 -1.42
N GLY A 103 -7.77 22.07 -1.27
CA GLY A 103 -8.41 23.17 -2.00
C GLY A 103 -8.26 23.03 -3.51
N GLY A 104 -7.07 22.69 -3.98
CA GLY A 104 -6.78 22.47 -5.41
C GLY A 104 -7.55 21.29 -6.01
N THR A 105 -7.62 20.16 -5.29
CA THR A 105 -8.37 18.99 -5.76
C THR A 105 -9.87 19.24 -5.80
N LEU A 106 -10.43 19.92 -4.79
CA LEU A 106 -11.85 20.32 -4.79
C LEU A 106 -12.17 21.32 -5.90
N PHE A 107 -11.27 22.27 -6.16
CA PHE A 107 -11.42 23.22 -7.26
C PHE A 107 -11.45 22.53 -8.63
N ILE A 108 -10.50 21.62 -8.87
CA ILE A 108 -10.49 20.81 -10.10
C ILE A 108 -11.76 19.97 -10.21
N ALA A 109 -12.17 19.31 -9.12
CA ALA A 109 -13.40 18.51 -9.10
C ALA A 109 -14.65 19.36 -9.42
N ALA A 110 -14.73 20.59 -8.92
CA ALA A 110 -15.82 21.50 -9.24
C ALA A 110 -15.83 21.88 -10.73
N ILE A 111 -14.68 22.20 -11.31
CA ILE A 111 -14.56 22.48 -12.76
C ILE A 111 -14.99 21.27 -13.58
N LEU A 112 -14.49 20.08 -13.25
CA LEU A 112 -14.87 18.84 -13.94
C LEU A 112 -16.37 18.59 -13.84
N THR A 113 -16.98 18.80 -12.68
CA THR A 113 -18.44 18.67 -12.50
C THR A 113 -19.21 19.62 -13.42
N VAL A 114 -18.77 20.88 -13.55
CA VAL A 114 -19.41 21.84 -14.46
C VAL A 114 -19.26 21.40 -15.91
N ILE A 115 -18.06 20.97 -16.30
CA ILE A 115 -17.77 20.48 -17.64
C ILE A 115 -18.67 19.26 -17.95
N ASP A 116 -18.73 18.29 -17.04
CA ASP A 116 -19.55 17.08 -17.20
C ASP A 116 -21.04 17.42 -17.36
N ILE A 117 -21.56 18.39 -16.61
CA ILE A 117 -22.95 18.87 -16.76
C ILE A 117 -23.17 19.51 -18.14
N VAL A 118 -22.27 20.39 -18.57
CA VAL A 118 -22.38 21.08 -19.87
C VAL A 118 -22.33 20.09 -21.02
N PHE A 119 -21.37 19.16 -21.00
CA PHE A 119 -21.26 18.12 -22.02
C PHE A 119 -22.43 17.14 -21.96
N GLY A 120 -22.86 16.72 -20.77
CA GLY A 120 -24.02 15.85 -20.59
C GLY A 120 -25.31 16.46 -21.14
N TYR A 121 -25.57 17.73 -20.83
CA TYR A 121 -26.70 18.46 -21.39
C TYR A 121 -26.58 18.60 -22.91
N GLY A 122 -25.42 19.03 -23.42
CA GLY A 122 -25.18 19.21 -24.85
C GLY A 122 -25.35 17.92 -25.66
N PHE A 123 -24.80 16.80 -25.20
CA PHE A 123 -24.94 15.52 -25.87
C PHE A 123 -26.37 14.95 -25.82
N THR A 124 -27.14 15.29 -24.78
CA THR A 124 -28.58 14.96 -24.73
C THR A 124 -29.36 15.71 -25.81
N GLN A 125 -29.05 16.99 -26.05
CA GLN A 125 -29.72 17.78 -27.11
C GLN A 125 -29.42 17.25 -28.52
N ILE A 126 -28.21 16.72 -28.73
CA ILE A 126 -27.77 16.16 -30.02
C ILE A 126 -28.29 14.71 -30.21
N GLY A 127 -28.94 14.12 -29.19
CA GLY A 127 -29.51 12.77 -29.26
C GLY A 127 -28.47 11.64 -29.14
N ILE A 128 -27.25 11.97 -28.69
CA ILE A 128 -26.19 10.98 -28.43
C ILE A 128 -26.44 10.28 -27.09
N LEU A 129 -26.95 11.02 -26.10
CA LEU A 129 -27.32 10.50 -24.78
C LEU A 129 -28.85 10.46 -24.63
N ALA A 130 -29.36 9.40 -24.00
CA ALA A 130 -30.77 9.33 -23.61
C ALA A 130 -31.07 10.39 -22.54
N PRO A 131 -32.27 11.03 -22.54
CA PRO A 131 -32.62 12.01 -21.53
C PRO A 131 -32.55 11.37 -20.14
N THR A 132 -31.63 11.86 -19.31
CA THR A 132 -31.51 11.41 -17.92
C THR A 132 -32.74 11.88 -17.16
N ASN A 133 -33.72 11.00 -16.98
CA ASN A 133 -34.87 11.22 -16.12
C ASN A 133 -34.43 10.99 -14.67
N PRO A 134 -34.50 11.96 -13.75
CA PRO A 134 -34.09 11.77 -12.35
C PRO A 134 -35.04 10.86 -11.53
N ALA A 135 -35.96 10.14 -12.17
CA ALA A 135 -36.98 9.28 -11.54
C ALA A 135 -37.01 7.84 -12.09
N GLY A 136 -35.86 7.28 -12.46
CA GLY A 136 -35.72 5.87 -12.87
C GLY A 136 -34.47 5.24 -12.27
#